data_AF-A0A6J2RWF4-F1
#
_entry.id   AF-A0A6J2RWF4-F1
#
_cell.length_a   1.000
_cell.length_b   1.000
_cell.length_c   1.000
_cell.angle_alpha   90.00
_cell.angle_beta   90.00
_cell.angle_gamma   90.00
#
_symmetry.space_group_name_H-M   'P 1'
#
loop_
_entity.id
_entity.type
_entity.pdbx_description
1 polymer ?
#
loop_
_entity_poly.entity_id
_entity_poly.type
_entity_poly.pdbx_seq_one_letter_code
_entity_poly.pdbx_strand_id
1 'polypeptide(L)'
;MNLAIALTAARYGAAIANYTEVVHLLKRADPQTGKERVCGAHCRDGITGQEFDVRAKCVINATGPFTDALRKMDDQKNPDICQPSAGVHIVILGYYRTICAPRVEARGAAAGIESS
;
A
#
# COMPACT_ATOMS: atom_id res chain seq x y z
N MET A 1 0.20 9.30 4.79
CA MET A 1 -0.07 9.79 3.42
C MET A 1 -1.27 9.08 2.78
N ASN A 2 -1.25 7.75 2.61
CA ASN A 2 -2.29 7.00 1.88
C ASN A 2 -3.72 7.22 2.40
N LEU A 3 -3.91 7.26 3.72
CA LEU A 3 -5.22 7.51 4.32
C LEU A 3 -5.81 8.87 3.89
N ALA A 4 -4.99 9.92 3.83
CA ALA A 4 -5.45 11.24 3.44
C ALA A 4 -5.95 11.27 1.98
N ILE A 5 -5.28 10.53 1.09
CA ILE A 5 -5.70 10.38 -0.31
C ILE A 5 -7.05 9.64 -0.39
N ALA A 6 -7.18 8.52 0.34
CA ALA A 6 -8.43 7.76 0.39
C ALA A 6 -9.59 8.62 0.90
N LEU A 7 -9.40 9.34 2.02
CA LEU A 7 -10.42 10.23 2.57
C LEU A 7 -10.79 11.36 1.60
N THR A 8 -9.84 11.86 0.82
CA THR A 8 -10.10 12.87 -0.20
C THR A 8 -10.94 12.29 -1.34
N ALA A 9 -10.63 11.08 -1.83
CA ALA A 9 -11.44 10.41 -2.84
C ALA A 9 -12.88 10.13 -2.35
N ALA A 10 -13.04 9.70 -1.09
CA ALA A 10 -14.36 9.52 -0.48
C ALA A 10 -15.17 10.83 -0.42
N ARG A 11 -14.51 11.95 -0.10
CA ARG A 11 -15.16 13.29 -0.14
C ARG A 11 -15.67 13.67 -1.53
N TYR A 12 -15.02 13.19 -2.59
CA TYR A 12 -15.48 13.38 -3.98
C TYR A 12 -16.43 12.28 -4.47
N GLY A 13 -16.93 11.42 -3.58
CA GLY A 13 -17.97 10.42 -3.88
C GLY A 13 -17.43 9.04 -4.29
N ALA A 14 -16.14 8.76 -4.15
CA ALA A 14 -15.63 7.42 -4.37
C ALA A 14 -16.09 6.46 -3.25
N ALA A 15 -16.56 5.27 -3.62
CA ALA A 15 -16.74 4.18 -2.68
C ALA A 15 -15.37 3.54 -2.36
N ILE A 16 -15.07 3.37 -1.08
CA ILE A 16 -13.80 2.81 -0.61
C ILE A 16 -14.11 1.75 0.44
N ALA A 17 -13.50 0.58 0.29
CA ALA A 17 -13.62 -0.52 1.23
C ALA A 17 -12.22 -1.07 1.53
N ASN A 18 -11.91 -1.22 2.82
CA ASN A 18 -10.77 -2.00 3.29
C ASN A 18 -11.23 -3.40 3.70
N TYR A 19 -10.29 -4.29 3.98
CA TYR A 19 -10.58 -5.71 4.28
C TYR A 19 -11.46 -6.37 3.21
N THR A 20 -11.44 -5.89 1.97
CA THR A 20 -12.16 -6.47 0.85
C THR A 20 -11.14 -7.06 -0.10
N GLU A 21 -11.08 -8.38 -0.17
CA GLU A 21 -10.14 -9.14 -0.98
C GLU A 21 -10.76 -9.47 -2.33
N VAL A 22 -10.02 -9.29 -3.42
CA VAL A 22 -10.42 -9.82 -4.74
C VAL A 22 -10.04 -11.29 -4.80
N VAL A 23 -11.04 -12.17 -4.91
CA VAL A 23 -10.85 -13.63 -4.97
C VAL A 23 -10.74 -14.11 -6.41
N HIS A 24 -11.59 -13.59 -7.30
CA HIS A 24 -11.60 -13.91 -8.73
C HIS A 24 -11.94 -12.69 -9.59
N LEU A 25 -11.45 -12.65 -10.83
CA LEU A 25 -11.83 -11.61 -11.79
C LEU A 25 -13.06 -12.04 -12.59
N LEU A 26 -14.03 -11.14 -12.73
CA LEU A 26 -15.20 -11.36 -13.56
C LEU A 26 -14.84 -11.04 -15.01
N LYS A 27 -15.13 -11.96 -15.93
CA LYS A 27 -14.84 -11.79 -17.35
C LYS A 27 -16.09 -11.95 -18.20
N ARG A 28 -16.10 -11.27 -19.34
CA ARG A 28 -17.13 -11.42 -20.37
C ARG A 28 -16.46 -11.50 -21.74
N ALA A 29 -16.93 -12.41 -22.58
CA ALA A 29 -16.51 -12.47 -23.97
C ALA A 29 -17.00 -11.23 -24.73
N ASP A 30 -16.09 -10.57 -25.45
CA ASP A 30 -16.43 -9.51 -26.37
C ASP A 30 -17.22 -10.10 -27.56
N PRO A 31 -18.46 -9.65 -27.84
CA PRO A 31 -19.29 -10.20 -28.91
C PRO A 31 -18.65 -10.10 -30.31
N GLN A 32 -17.75 -9.15 -30.53
CA GLN A 32 -17.15 -8.89 -31.84
C GLN A 32 -15.86 -9.67 -32.05
N THR A 33 -15.06 -9.85 -30.98
CA THR A 33 -13.72 -10.44 -31.08
C THR A 33 -13.61 -11.82 -30.45
N GLY A 34 -14.61 -12.25 -29.68
CA GLY A 34 -14.59 -13.50 -28.91
C GLY A 34 -13.57 -13.50 -27.76
N LYS A 35 -12.80 -12.43 -27.57
CA LYS A 35 -11.81 -12.33 -26.50
C LYS A 35 -12.46 -12.05 -25.16
N GLU A 36 -11.99 -12.71 -24.12
CA GLU A 36 -12.41 -12.39 -22.76
C GLU A 36 -11.88 -11.02 -22.34
N ARG A 37 -12.74 -10.23 -21.71
CA ARG A 37 -12.39 -8.95 -21.09
C ARG A 37 -12.86 -8.92 -19.66
N VAL A 38 -12.01 -8.39 -18.78
CA VAL A 38 -12.34 -8.16 -17.38
C VAL A 38 -13.45 -7.10 -17.28
N CYS A 39 -14.51 -7.42 -16.55
CA CYS A 39 -15.68 -6.55 -16.36
C CYS A 39 -16.05 -6.36 -14.88
N GLY A 40 -15.18 -6.78 -13.97
CA GLY A 40 -15.40 -6.67 -12.54
C GLY A 40 -14.52 -7.62 -11.73
N ALA A 41 -14.86 -7.76 -10.47
CA ALA A 41 -14.20 -8.65 -9.53
C ALA A 41 -15.24 -9.29 -8.59
N HIS A 42 -15.00 -10.54 -8.23
CA HIS A 42 -15.65 -11.21 -7.13
C HIS A 42 -14.81 -10.97 -5.87
N CYS A 43 -15.44 -10.37 -4.87
CA CYS A 43 -14.79 -9.87 -3.67
C CYS A 43 -15.28 -10.59 -2.43
N ARG A 44 -14.40 -10.75 -1.45
CA ARG A 44 -14.73 -11.26 -0.10
C ARG A 44 -14.48 -10.17 0.93
N ASP A 45 -15.47 -9.92 1.78
CA ASP A 45 -15.29 -9.15 3.01
C ASP A 45 -14.55 -10.03 4.04
N GLY A 46 -13.33 -9.64 4.39
CA GLY A 46 -12.48 -10.31 5.36
C GLY A 46 -12.92 -10.15 6.82
N ILE A 47 -13.88 -9.26 7.12
CA ILE A 47 -14.45 -9.11 8.46
C ILE A 47 -15.61 -10.09 8.65
N THR A 48 -16.54 -10.15 7.69
CA THR A 48 -17.76 -10.97 7.82
C THR A 48 -17.68 -12.32 7.11
N GLY A 49 -16.75 -12.48 6.17
CA GLY A 49 -16.63 -13.64 5.29
C GLY A 49 -17.61 -13.65 4.11
N GLN A 50 -18.46 -12.61 3.96
CA GLN A 50 -19.42 -12.56 2.85
C GLN A 50 -18.73 -12.27 1.52
N GLU A 51 -19.23 -12.90 0.46
CA GLU A 51 -18.72 -12.74 -0.89
C GLU A 51 -19.75 -12.05 -1.79
N PHE A 52 -19.28 -11.16 -2.67
CA PHE A 52 -20.13 -10.34 -3.53
C PHE A 52 -19.40 -9.89 -4.80
N ASP A 53 -20.18 -9.58 -5.83
CA ASP A 53 -19.65 -9.13 -7.13
C ASP A 53 -19.62 -7.60 -7.24
N VAL A 54 -18.51 -7.07 -7.74
CA VAL A 54 -18.35 -5.67 -8.13
C VAL A 54 -18.15 -5.59 -9.63
N ARG A 55 -19.12 -4.99 -10.35
CA ARG A 55 -19.02 -4.78 -11.80
C ARG A 55 -18.41 -3.42 -12.11
N ALA A 56 -17.48 -3.39 -13.07
CA ALA A 56 -16.79 -2.17 -13.48
C ALA A 56 -16.54 -2.16 -14.99
N LYS A 57 -16.47 -0.96 -15.57
CA LYS A 57 -16.09 -0.78 -16.98
C LYS A 57 -14.58 -0.93 -17.20
N CYS A 58 -13.80 -0.63 -16.17
CA CYS A 58 -12.34 -0.70 -16.17
C CYS A 58 -11.89 -1.19 -14.79
N VAL A 59 -10.88 -2.06 -14.77
CA VAL A 59 -10.24 -2.56 -13.55
C VAL A 59 -8.76 -2.22 -13.62
N ILE A 60 -8.25 -1.58 -12.58
CA ILE A 60 -6.84 -1.18 -12.48
C ILE A 60 -6.18 -2.05 -11.40
N ASN A 61 -5.13 -2.78 -11.77
CA ASN A 61 -4.30 -3.51 -10.82
C ASN A 61 -3.26 -2.57 -10.20
N ALA A 62 -3.45 -2.20 -8.93
CA ALA A 62 -2.53 -1.37 -8.16
C ALA A 62 -2.09 -2.06 -6.84
N THR A 63 -1.86 -3.38 -6.89
CA THR A 63 -1.64 -4.23 -5.71
C THR A 63 -0.18 -4.35 -5.25
N GLY A 64 0.72 -3.49 -5.78
CA GLY A 64 2.12 -3.44 -5.36
C GLY A 64 2.84 -4.77 -5.57
N PRO A 65 3.50 -5.36 -4.55
CA PRO A 65 4.24 -6.63 -4.69
C PRO A 65 3.34 -7.82 -5.06
N PHE A 66 2.02 -7.70 -4.88
CA PHE A 66 1.05 -8.73 -5.23
C PHE A 66 0.55 -8.63 -6.68
N THR A 67 1.10 -7.71 -7.48
CA THR A 67 0.70 -7.45 -8.87
C THR A 67 0.63 -8.73 -9.70
N ASP A 68 1.65 -9.59 -9.60
CA ASP A 68 1.72 -10.81 -10.40
C ASP A 68 0.71 -11.88 -9.98
N ALA A 69 0.31 -11.93 -8.71
CA ALA A 69 -0.76 -12.82 -8.27
C ALA A 69 -2.08 -12.46 -8.96
N LEU A 70 -2.41 -11.17 -9.05
CA LEU A 70 -3.63 -10.72 -9.74
C LEU A 70 -3.51 -10.87 -11.27
N ARG A 71 -2.31 -10.72 -11.85
CA ARG A 71 -2.08 -10.97 -13.29
C ARG A 71 -2.23 -12.45 -13.64
N LYS A 72 -1.78 -13.35 -12.77
CA LYS A 72 -1.96 -14.80 -12.92
C LYS A 72 -3.41 -15.23 -12.71
N MET A 73 -4.15 -14.52 -11.84
CA MET A 73 -5.61 -14.68 -11.70
C MET A 73 -6.36 -14.32 -13.00
N ASP A 74 -5.85 -13.38 -13.79
CA ASP A 74 -6.37 -13.11 -15.13
C ASP A 74 -5.91 -14.18 -16.13
N ASP A 75 -4.61 -14.37 -16.33
CA ASP A 75 -4.07 -15.43 -17.18
C ASP A 75 -2.85 -16.06 -16.52
N GLN A 76 -2.96 -17.35 -16.22
CA GLN A 76 -1.91 -18.13 -15.56
C GLN A 76 -0.59 -18.17 -16.38
N LYS A 77 -0.65 -17.89 -17.68
CA LYS A 77 0.53 -17.81 -18.56
C LYS A 77 1.30 -16.50 -18.45
N ASN A 78 0.78 -15.51 -17.72
CA ASN A 78 1.45 -14.24 -17.55
C ASN A 78 2.81 -14.43 -16.85
N PRO A 79 3.91 -13.93 -17.43
CA PRO A 79 5.22 -13.98 -16.79
C PRO A 79 5.26 -13.02 -15.60
N ASP A 80 6.03 -13.41 -14.57
CA ASP A 80 6.31 -12.54 -13.43
C ASP A 80 7.12 -11.31 -13.87
N ILE A 81 6.72 -10.13 -13.40
CA ILE A 81 7.41 -8.86 -13.67
C ILE A 81 7.83 -8.14 -12.39
N CYS A 82 7.21 -8.45 -11.26
CA CYS A 82 7.48 -7.81 -9.98
C CYS A 82 8.63 -8.51 -9.27
N GLN A 83 9.64 -7.75 -8.87
CA GLN A 83 10.75 -8.22 -8.04
C GLN A 83 10.75 -7.43 -6.72
N PRO A 84 10.03 -7.89 -5.69
CA PRO A 84 9.97 -7.19 -4.42
C PRO A 84 11.31 -7.26 -3.69
N SER A 85 11.69 -6.15 -3.06
CA SER A 85 12.83 -6.09 -2.14
C SER A 85 12.36 -5.85 -0.71
N ALA A 86 13.09 -6.39 0.26
CA ALA A 86 12.79 -6.22 1.68
C ALA A 86 13.77 -5.20 2.31
N GLY A 87 13.24 -4.33 3.16
CA GLY A 87 14.02 -3.41 3.98
C GLY A 87 13.48 -3.38 5.40
N VAL A 88 14.36 -3.19 6.37
CA VAL A 88 14.01 -3.14 7.80
C VAL A 88 14.54 -1.85 8.40
N HIS A 89 13.74 -1.23 9.26
CA HIS A 89 14.14 -0.06 10.04
C HIS A 89 14.19 -0.44 11.52
N ILE A 90 15.32 -0.14 12.17
CA ILE A 90 15.51 -0.35 13.61
C ILE A 90 15.46 1.01 14.29
N VAL A 91 14.60 1.14 15.29
CA VAL A 91 14.49 2.34 16.11
C VAL A 91 15.14 2.08 17.47
N ILE A 92 16.05 2.96 17.85
CA ILE A 92 16.76 2.88 19.13
C ILE A 92 16.35 4.09 19.99
N LEU A 93 16.27 3.89 21.31
CA LEU A 93 15.95 4.97 22.24
C LEU A 93 17.00 6.09 22.21
N GLY A 94 16.55 7.32 22.41
CA GLY A 94 17.39 8.51 22.34
C GLY A 94 18.58 8.51 23.32
N TYR A 95 18.53 7.77 24.43
CA TYR A 95 19.66 7.65 25.37
C TYR A 95 20.90 6.99 24.74
N TYR A 96 20.73 6.10 23.76
CA TYR A 96 21.85 5.50 23.04
C TYR A 96 22.51 6.46 22.02
N ARG A 97 21.97 7.67 21.84
CA ARG A 97 22.53 8.68 20.93
C ARG A 97 23.95 9.08 21.30
N THR A 98 24.30 9.09 22.59
CA THR A 98 25.62 9.49 23.09
C THR A 98 26.75 8.54 22.69
N ILE A 99 26.41 7.33 22.24
CA ILE A 99 27.39 6.34 21.76
C ILE A 99 27.75 6.58 20.29
N CYS A 100 26.85 7.16 19.49
CA CYS A 100 27.04 7.37 18.04
C CYS A 100 27.33 8.83 17.65
N ALA A 101 27.14 9.80 18.54
CA ALA A 101 27.53 11.18 18.30
C ALA A 101 28.98 11.41 18.80
N PRO A 102 29.90 11.99 18.00
CA PRO A 102 31.17 12.44 18.54
C PRO A 102 30.90 13.42 19.68
N ARG A 103 31.64 13.26 20.77
CA ARG A 103 31.56 14.09 21.97
C ARG A 103 31.99 15.51 21.60
N VAL A 104 31.05 16.33 21.12
CA VAL A 104 31.24 17.78 21.07
C VAL A 104 31.23 18.23 22.52
N GLU A 105 32.43 18.42 23.07
CA GLU A 105 32.67 19.02 24.38
C GLU A 105 31.91 20.36 24.45
N ALA A 106 30.73 20.36 25.07
CA ALA A 106 30.07 21.58 25.51
C ALA A 106 30.89 22.17 26.67
N ARG A 107 32.01 22.82 26.36
CA ARG A 107 32.71 23.67 27.33
C ARG A 107 31.90 24.95 27.51
N GLY A 108 31.09 24.95 28.57
CA GLY A 108 30.92 26.08 29.48
C GLY A 108 30.23 27.32 28.94
N ALA A 109 28.91 27.32 28.95
CA ALA A 109 28.12 28.54 29.10
C ALA A 109 27.46 28.51 30.49
N ALA A 110 28.18 28.95 31.53
CA ALA A 110 27.64 29.49 32.78
C ALA A 110 28.78 29.77 33.78
N ALA A 111 29.23 31.02 33.85
CA ALA A 111 29.71 31.64 35.09
C ALA A 111 29.62 33.16 34.88
N GLY A 112 28.65 33.79 35.53
CA GLY A 112 28.51 35.24 35.55
C GLY A 112 29.35 35.90 36.64
N ILE A 113 29.42 37.23 36.53
CA ILE A 113 29.53 38.23 37.61
C ILE A 113 30.84 38.19 38.42
N GLU A 114 31.73 39.18 38.20
CA GLU A 114 32.13 40.12 39.25
C GLU A 114 32.88 41.33 38.67
N SER A 115 32.62 42.47 39.31
CA SER A 115 33.07 43.83 39.02
C SER A 115 34.46 44.13 39.59
N SER A 116 35.27 44.88 38.85
CA SER A 116 36.04 46.08 39.26
C SER A 116 37.17 46.38 38.28
#